data_AF-A0A246EG99-F1
#
_entry.id   AF-A0A246EG99-F1
#
_cell.length_a   1.000
_cell.length_b   1.000
_cell.length_c   1.000
_cell.angle_alpha   90.00
_cell.angle_beta   90.00
_cell.angle_gamma   90.00
#
_symmetry.space_group_name_H-M   'P 1'
#
loop_
_entity.id
_entity.type
_entity.pdbx_description
1 polymer ?
#
loop_
_entity_poly.entity_id
_entity_poly.type
_entity_poly.pdbx_seq_one_letter_code
_entity_poly.pdbx_strand_id
1 'polypeptide(L)'
;MELEKIIEYIVQEVIKKINSQNLIEDCSPKEKILVAINGSTNNLEQVILELKRISKNHDLSLVFSEAASNIIDENLFSEFHIIRDFSIKNYDEILSKHNIILLPLLTKNTVAKLVVGIRDNAITNLVSKALLLEKRVIAAYDSCIVNSEVPYAKLINSNVERLKDFGLIFVQAKELADYMLNKKDLEINSLRDKNVITANNLKDLYDKKIIISKNTVVTTLAKERAKENNIVFEEK
;
A
#
# COMPACT_ATOMS: atom_id res chain seq x y z
N MET A 1 13.23 29.49 -46.50
CA MET A 1 12.57 28.24 -46.94
C MET A 1 13.33 26.95 -46.59
N GLU A 2 14.62 26.75 -46.94
CA GLU A 2 15.36 25.53 -46.51
C GLU A 2 15.85 25.59 -45.06
N LEU A 3 16.37 26.74 -44.61
CA LEU A 3 16.85 26.92 -43.25
C LEU A 3 15.74 26.82 -42.19
N GLU A 4 14.56 27.37 -42.48
CA GLU A 4 13.38 27.28 -41.60
C GLU A 4 12.90 25.84 -41.42
N LYS A 5 12.93 25.04 -42.49
CA LYS A 5 12.60 23.60 -42.42
C LYS A 5 13.61 22.82 -41.59
N ILE A 6 14.90 23.19 -41.68
CA ILE A 6 15.96 22.60 -40.85
C ILE A 6 15.76 22.98 -39.38
N ILE A 7 15.41 24.23 -39.09
CA ILE A 7 15.13 24.69 -37.73
C ILE A 7 13.90 23.99 -37.15
N GLU A 8 12.80 23.87 -37.91
CA GLU A 8 11.60 23.13 -37.48
C GLU A 8 11.92 21.66 -37.21
N TYR A 9 12.70 21.02 -38.07
CA TYR A 9 13.13 19.64 -37.88
C TYR A 9 13.97 19.46 -36.61
N ILE A 10 14.93 20.35 -36.36
CA ILE A 10 15.75 20.34 -35.15
C ILE A 10 14.89 20.57 -33.91
N VAL A 11 13.96 21.53 -33.94
CA VAL A 11 13.06 21.80 -32.82
C VAL A 11 12.16 20.60 -32.53
N GLN A 12 11.62 19.94 -33.55
CA GLN A 12 10.83 18.72 -33.38
C GLN A 12 11.65 17.56 -32.80
N GLU A 13 12.89 17.38 -33.25
CA GLU A 13 13.78 16.35 -32.73
C GLU A 13 14.23 16.65 -31.29
N VAL A 14 14.47 17.92 -30.95
CA VAL A 14 14.75 18.35 -29.58
C VAL A 14 13.54 18.13 -28.68
N ILE A 15 12.32 18.49 -29.12
CA ILE A 15 11.08 18.24 -28.37
C ILE A 15 10.86 16.73 -28.18
N LYS A 16 11.06 15.90 -29.20
CA LYS A 16 11.03 14.44 -29.07
C LYS A 16 12.03 13.94 -28.04
N LYS A 17 13.26 14.48 -28.05
CA LYS A 17 14.34 14.06 -27.16
C LYS A 17 14.12 14.50 -25.72
N ILE A 18 13.54 15.68 -25.50
CA ILE A 18 13.11 16.15 -24.17
C ILE A 18 11.91 15.33 -23.69
N ASN A 19 10.94 15.03 -24.56
CA ASN A 19 9.81 14.18 -24.20
C ASN A 19 10.23 12.73 -23.93
N SER A 20 11.23 12.20 -24.64
CA SER A 20 11.78 10.87 -24.36
C SER A 20 12.70 10.85 -23.14
N GLN A 21 13.37 11.96 -22.81
CA GLN A 21 14.09 12.13 -21.54
C GLN A 21 13.15 12.35 -20.34
N ASN A 22 11.95 12.89 -20.56
CA ASN A 22 10.85 12.90 -19.57
C ASN A 22 10.09 11.56 -19.53
N LEU A 23 10.35 10.66 -20.48
CA LEU A 23 9.97 9.23 -20.45
C LEU A 23 11.13 8.37 -19.94
N ILE A 24 11.96 8.91 -19.03
CA ILE A 24 12.53 8.04 -18.01
C ILE A 24 11.32 7.58 -17.21
N GLU A 25 10.74 6.42 -17.57
CA GLU A 25 10.12 5.57 -16.56
C GLU A 25 11.10 5.57 -15.40
N ASP A 26 10.69 6.12 -14.25
CA ASP A 26 11.49 6.11 -13.04
C ASP A 26 12.02 4.69 -12.85
N CYS A 27 13.27 4.45 -13.26
CA CYS A 27 13.98 3.17 -13.09
C CYS A 27 14.37 2.99 -11.62
N SER A 28 13.62 3.63 -10.71
CA SER A 28 13.58 3.24 -9.32
C SER A 28 13.02 1.81 -9.27
N PRO A 29 13.66 0.91 -8.50
CA PRO A 29 13.13 -0.44 -8.33
C PRO A 29 11.69 -0.35 -7.81
N LYS A 30 10.76 -1.00 -8.53
CA LYS A 30 9.36 -1.10 -8.12
C LYS A 30 9.29 -1.52 -6.66
N GLU A 31 8.49 -0.80 -5.87
CA GLU A 31 8.32 -1.15 -4.47
C GLU A 31 7.73 -2.56 -4.37
N LYS A 32 8.36 -3.41 -3.56
CA LYS A 32 8.00 -4.82 -3.39
C LYS A 32 6.90 -4.95 -2.36
N ILE A 33 5.75 -5.43 -2.81
CA ILE A 33 4.55 -5.65 -2.01
C ILE A 33 4.34 -7.16 -1.82
N LEU A 34 4.19 -7.57 -0.57
CA LEU A 34 3.79 -8.94 -0.25
C LEU A 34 2.28 -8.99 -0.09
N VAL A 35 1.62 -9.81 -0.90
CA VAL A 35 0.18 -10.04 -0.84
C VAL A 35 -0.07 -11.38 -0.15
N ALA A 36 -0.70 -11.33 1.01
CA ALA A 36 -1.07 -12.50 1.78
C ALA A 36 -2.54 -12.85 1.52
N ILE A 37 -2.76 -13.94 0.79
CA ILE A 37 -4.08 -14.46 0.46
C ILE A 37 -4.58 -15.36 1.60
N ASN A 38 -5.56 -14.87 2.34
CA ASN A 38 -6.29 -15.63 3.36
C ASN A 38 -7.51 -16.33 2.74
N GLY A 39 -8.08 -17.31 3.46
CA GLY A 39 -9.21 -18.12 2.99
C GLY A 39 -10.58 -17.43 3.01
N SER A 40 -10.71 -16.22 2.46
CA SER A 40 -12.01 -15.63 2.13
C SER A 40 -12.20 -15.62 0.62
N THR A 41 -13.43 -15.87 0.15
CA THR A 41 -13.80 -15.78 -1.26
C THR A 41 -14.66 -14.55 -1.58
N ASN A 42 -15.04 -13.77 -0.57
CA ASN A 42 -15.87 -12.58 -0.77
C ASN A 42 -15.11 -11.53 -1.60
N ASN A 43 -15.75 -11.03 -2.66
CA ASN A 43 -15.18 -10.05 -3.60
C ASN A 43 -13.87 -10.51 -4.28
N LEU A 44 -13.65 -11.82 -4.46
CA LEU A 44 -12.42 -12.36 -5.06
C LEU A 44 -12.11 -11.78 -6.44
N GLU A 45 -13.10 -11.67 -7.33
CA GLU A 45 -12.91 -11.11 -8.68
C GLU A 45 -12.47 -9.64 -8.62
N GLN A 46 -13.10 -8.85 -7.74
CA GLN A 46 -12.74 -7.45 -7.52
C GLN A 46 -11.31 -7.35 -6.99
N VAL A 47 -10.91 -8.22 -6.05
CA VAL A 47 -9.54 -8.26 -5.52
C VAL A 47 -8.54 -8.53 -6.64
N ILE A 48 -8.80 -9.50 -7.51
CA ILE A 48 -7.90 -9.81 -8.65
C ILE A 48 -7.78 -8.59 -9.58
N LEU A 49 -8.89 -7.93 -9.89
CA LEU A 49 -8.88 -6.70 -10.70
C LEU A 49 -8.00 -5.61 -10.07
N GLU A 50 -8.10 -5.40 -8.76
CA GLU A 50 -7.34 -4.38 -8.05
C GLU A 50 -5.86 -4.73 -7.94
N LEU A 51 -5.51 -6.02 -7.72
CA LEU A 51 -4.12 -6.48 -7.76
C LEU A 51 -3.50 -6.27 -9.16
N LYS A 52 -4.26 -6.52 -10.24
CA LYS A 52 -3.84 -6.19 -11.62
C LYS A 52 -3.57 -4.70 -11.82
N ARG A 53 -4.34 -3.82 -11.16
CA ARG A 53 -4.09 -2.38 -11.22
C ARG A 53 -2.80 -2.01 -10.46
N ILE A 54 -2.58 -2.61 -9.29
CA ILE A 54 -1.38 -2.37 -8.46
C ILE A 54 -0.11 -2.87 -9.16
N SER A 55 -0.16 -4.04 -9.80
CA SER A 55 1.00 -4.69 -10.45
C SER A 55 1.63 -3.90 -11.60
N LYS A 56 0.86 -2.97 -12.20
CA LYS A 56 1.37 -2.07 -13.24
C LYS A 56 2.56 -1.24 -12.72
N ASN A 57 2.49 -0.79 -11.47
CA ASN A 57 3.46 0.12 -10.86
C ASN A 57 4.30 -0.51 -9.75
N HIS A 58 3.93 -1.70 -9.26
CA HIS A 58 4.57 -2.35 -8.10
C HIS A 58 4.87 -3.82 -8.37
N ASP A 59 5.88 -4.37 -7.70
CA ASP A 59 6.21 -5.79 -7.77
C ASP A 59 5.43 -6.54 -6.69
N LEU A 60 4.48 -7.38 -7.11
CA LEU A 60 3.65 -8.18 -6.20
C LEU A 60 4.20 -9.60 -6.07
N SER A 61 4.49 -10.02 -4.85
CA SER A 61 4.70 -11.43 -4.49
C SER A 61 3.53 -11.93 -3.67
N LEU A 62 2.97 -13.07 -4.03
CA LEU A 62 1.81 -13.65 -3.36
C LEU A 62 2.22 -14.84 -2.50
N VAL A 63 1.63 -14.92 -1.31
CA VAL A 63 1.68 -16.09 -0.43
C VAL A 63 0.27 -16.49 -0.03
N PHE A 64 0.01 -17.78 0.09
CA PHE A 64 -1.29 -18.31 0.46
C PHE A 64 -1.23 -18.85 1.89
N SER A 65 -2.27 -18.57 2.67
CA SER A 65 -2.54 -19.35 3.88
C SER A 65 -2.95 -20.77 3.49
N GLU A 66 -2.71 -21.75 4.36
CA GLU A 66 -3.20 -23.12 4.17
C GLU A 66 -4.71 -23.16 3.88
N ALA A 67 -5.49 -22.37 4.63
CA ALA A 67 -6.94 -22.26 4.41
C ALA A 67 -7.30 -21.69 3.03
N ALA A 68 -6.48 -20.79 2.48
CA ALA A 68 -6.68 -20.23 1.14
C ALA A 68 -6.36 -21.25 0.06
N SER A 69 -5.20 -21.93 0.14
CA SER A 69 -4.80 -22.95 -0.84
C SER A 69 -5.81 -24.11 -0.93
N ASN A 70 -6.60 -24.35 0.12
CA ASN A 70 -7.63 -25.38 0.12
C ASN A 70 -8.95 -24.96 -0.57
N ILE A 71 -9.23 -23.67 -0.72
CA ILE A 71 -10.56 -23.18 -1.19
C ILE A 71 -10.49 -22.24 -2.39
N ILE A 72 -9.33 -21.65 -2.67
CA ILE A 72 -9.08 -20.74 -3.79
C ILE A 72 -8.13 -21.44 -4.75
N ASP A 73 -8.53 -21.51 -6.03
CA ASP A 73 -7.63 -21.98 -7.08
C ASP A 73 -6.53 -20.94 -7.33
N GLU A 74 -5.28 -21.31 -7.06
CA GLU A 74 -4.11 -20.46 -7.28
C GLU A 74 -3.93 -20.05 -8.74
N ASN A 75 -4.50 -20.79 -9.70
CA ASN A 75 -4.46 -20.43 -11.12
C ASN A 75 -5.15 -19.10 -11.43
N LEU A 76 -6.08 -18.66 -10.58
CA LEU A 76 -6.70 -17.33 -10.66
C LEU A 76 -5.67 -16.19 -10.51
N PHE A 77 -4.51 -16.49 -9.93
CA PHE A 77 -3.41 -15.57 -9.67
C PHE A 77 -2.15 -15.90 -10.50
N SER A 78 -2.29 -16.71 -11.56
CA SER A 78 -1.16 -17.21 -12.37
C SER A 78 -0.30 -16.14 -13.04
N GLU A 79 -0.80 -14.92 -13.20
CA GLU A 79 -0.05 -13.77 -13.72
C GLU A 79 0.88 -13.11 -12.69
N PHE A 80 0.75 -13.45 -11.41
CA PHE A 80 1.58 -12.90 -10.33
C PHE A 80 2.66 -13.89 -9.90
N HIS A 81 3.72 -13.38 -9.27
CA HIS A 81 4.74 -14.23 -8.66
C HIS A 81 4.20 -14.87 -7.38
N ILE A 82 3.95 -16.19 -7.39
CA ILE A 82 3.48 -16.94 -6.22
C ILE A 82 4.67 -17.61 -5.52
N ILE A 83 4.89 -17.27 -4.26
CA ILE A 83 5.87 -17.93 -3.38
C ILE A 83 5.19 -19.15 -2.75
N ARG A 84 5.45 -20.33 -3.32
CA ARG A 84 4.83 -21.60 -2.91
C ARG A 84 5.43 -22.17 -1.62
N ASP A 85 6.73 -21.99 -1.41
CA ASP A 85 7.38 -22.35 -0.16
C ASP A 85 7.18 -21.23 0.88
N PHE A 86 5.97 -21.14 1.43
CA PHE A 86 5.66 -20.19 2.49
C PHE A 86 5.20 -20.91 3.76
N SER A 87 5.93 -20.70 4.86
CA SER A 87 5.66 -21.37 6.12
C SER A 87 6.11 -20.54 7.33
N ILE A 88 5.82 -21.04 8.54
CA ILE A 88 6.32 -20.44 9.79
C ILE A 88 7.86 -20.44 9.84
N LYS A 89 8.55 -21.29 9.07
CA LYS A 89 10.01 -21.39 9.11
C LYS A 89 10.71 -20.28 8.32
N ASN A 90 10.06 -19.72 7.30
CA ASN A 90 10.69 -18.80 6.34
C ASN A 90 9.95 -17.47 6.15
N TYR A 91 8.83 -17.24 6.86
CA TYR A 91 8.08 -15.98 6.74
C TYR A 91 8.93 -14.75 7.06
N ASP A 92 9.89 -14.82 8.01
CA ASP A 92 10.76 -13.71 8.38
C ASP A 92 11.68 -13.29 7.23
N GLU A 93 12.23 -14.25 6.49
CA GLU A 93 13.07 -13.98 5.31
C GLU A 93 12.24 -13.29 4.22
N ILE A 94 11.05 -13.80 3.95
CA ILE A 94 10.13 -13.23 2.96
C ILE A 94 9.72 -11.82 3.39
N LEU A 95 9.36 -11.62 4.66
CA LEU A 95 8.99 -10.32 5.21
C LEU A 95 10.12 -9.30 5.07
N SER A 96 11.38 -9.71 5.26
CA SER A 96 12.53 -8.80 5.18
C SER A 96 12.67 -8.11 3.82
N LYS A 97 12.21 -8.76 2.75
CA LYS A 97 12.30 -8.31 1.35
C LYS A 97 11.16 -7.37 0.92
N HIS A 98 10.15 -7.17 1.77
CA HIS A 98 8.93 -6.43 1.43
C HIS A 98 8.61 -5.37 2.50
N ASN A 99 8.24 -4.16 2.08
CA ASN A 99 7.94 -3.06 3.01
C ASN A 99 6.44 -2.87 3.23
N ILE A 100 5.61 -3.37 2.31
CA ILE A 100 4.16 -3.30 2.36
C ILE A 100 3.59 -4.71 2.35
N ILE A 101 2.62 -4.95 3.23
CA ILE A 101 1.86 -6.18 3.33
C ILE A 101 0.41 -5.88 2.98
N LEU A 102 -0.13 -6.60 2.01
CA LEU A 102 -1.50 -6.48 1.53
C LEU A 102 -2.30 -7.72 1.93
N LEU A 103 -3.46 -7.54 2.54
CA LEU A 103 -4.36 -8.59 3.03
C LEU A 103 -5.74 -8.44 2.37
N PRO A 104 -5.86 -8.69 1.06
CA PRO A 104 -7.07 -8.35 0.31
C PRO A 104 -8.25 -9.29 0.59
N LEU A 105 -8.01 -10.46 1.19
CA LEU A 105 -9.04 -11.46 1.49
C LEU A 105 -9.03 -11.84 2.98
N LEU A 106 -8.74 -10.86 3.84
CA LEU A 106 -8.57 -11.07 5.28
C LEU A 106 -9.82 -11.66 5.94
N THR A 107 -9.66 -12.75 6.68
CA THR A 107 -10.78 -13.46 7.33
C THR A 107 -11.02 -12.96 8.75
N LYS A 108 -12.28 -13.07 9.22
CA LYS A 108 -12.67 -12.82 10.62
C LYS A 108 -11.81 -13.60 11.62
N ASN A 109 -11.48 -14.85 11.29
CA ASN A 109 -10.61 -15.71 12.10
C ASN A 109 -9.20 -15.11 12.24
N THR A 110 -8.62 -14.65 11.14
CA THR A 110 -7.28 -14.03 11.16
C THR A 110 -7.30 -12.73 11.97
N VAL A 111 -8.32 -11.88 11.78
CA VAL A 111 -8.50 -10.65 12.57
C VAL A 111 -8.58 -10.96 14.07
N ALA A 112 -9.44 -11.91 14.47
CA ALA A 112 -9.58 -12.30 15.87
C ALA A 112 -8.25 -12.78 16.47
N LYS A 113 -7.49 -13.61 15.75
CA LYS A 113 -6.17 -14.09 16.18
C LYS A 113 -5.18 -12.95 16.38
N LEU A 114 -5.10 -12.02 15.42
CA LEU A 114 -4.19 -10.88 15.49
C LEU A 114 -4.50 -9.96 16.68
N VAL A 115 -5.78 -9.68 16.95
CA VAL A 115 -6.21 -8.81 18.06
C VAL A 115 -5.75 -9.33 19.42
N VAL A 116 -5.76 -10.65 19.61
CA VAL A 116 -5.34 -11.29 20.87
C VAL A 116 -3.90 -11.80 20.84
N GLY A 117 -3.14 -11.51 19.78
CA GLY A 117 -1.73 -11.89 19.67
C GLY A 117 -1.46 -13.37 19.38
N ILE A 118 -2.44 -14.13 18.90
CA ILE A 118 -2.24 -15.52 18.47
C ILE A 118 -1.46 -15.53 17.15
N ARG A 119 -0.31 -16.22 17.18
CA ARG A 119 0.64 -16.35 16.07
C ARG A 119 0.90 -17.82 15.75
N ASP A 120 -0.16 -18.55 15.41
CA ASP A 120 -0.15 -20.01 15.27
C ASP A 120 0.09 -20.51 13.85
N ASN A 121 0.15 -19.62 12.86
CA ASN A 121 0.41 -19.95 11.47
C ASN A 121 1.30 -18.90 10.80
N ALA A 122 1.73 -19.17 9.56
CA ALA A 122 2.68 -18.33 8.84
C ALA A 122 2.17 -16.89 8.61
N ILE A 123 0.89 -16.73 8.25
CA ILE A 123 0.29 -15.41 8.00
C ILE A 123 0.13 -14.61 9.31
N THR A 124 -0.32 -15.24 10.39
CA THR A 124 -0.45 -14.54 11.68
C THR A 124 0.91 -14.15 12.27
N ASN A 125 1.95 -14.96 12.09
CA ASN A 125 3.34 -14.59 12.42
C ASN A 125 3.82 -13.41 11.56
N LEU A 126 3.65 -13.52 10.24
CA LEU A 126 4.02 -12.50 9.25
C LEU A 126 3.41 -11.13 9.59
N VAL A 127 2.09 -11.07 9.76
CA VAL A 127 1.38 -9.81 10.01
C VAL A 127 1.74 -9.26 11.38
N SER A 128 1.80 -10.10 12.42
CA SER A 128 2.19 -9.64 13.75
C SER A 128 3.61 -9.06 13.76
N LYS A 129 4.56 -9.71 13.08
CA LYS A 129 5.93 -9.22 12.94
C LYS A 129 5.99 -7.94 12.11
N ALA A 130 5.19 -7.83 11.05
CA ALA A 130 5.08 -6.61 10.25
C ALA A 130 4.62 -5.42 11.11
N LEU A 131 3.57 -5.60 11.92
CA LEU A 131 3.07 -4.57 12.84
C LEU A 131 4.11 -4.19 13.90
N LEU A 132 4.81 -5.16 14.49
CA LEU A 132 5.89 -4.90 15.45
C LEU A 132 7.08 -4.15 14.85
N LEU A 133 7.30 -4.28 13.54
CA LEU A 133 8.34 -3.58 12.79
C LEU A 133 7.83 -2.27 12.18
N GLU A 134 6.60 -1.85 12.50
CA GLU A 134 5.92 -0.68 11.94
C GLU A 134 5.89 -0.69 10.40
N LYS A 135 5.87 -1.88 9.80
CA LYS A 135 5.66 -2.03 8.36
C LYS A 135 4.21 -1.71 8.02
N ARG A 136 4.00 -1.19 6.81
CA ARG A 136 2.66 -0.82 6.36
C ARG A 136 1.86 -2.08 6.06
N VAL A 137 0.78 -2.28 6.81
CA VAL A 137 -0.16 -3.40 6.60
C VAL A 137 -1.51 -2.84 6.19
N ILE A 138 -2.03 -3.29 5.05
CA ILE A 138 -3.28 -2.81 4.45
C ILE A 138 -4.16 -4.01 4.18
N ALA A 139 -5.44 -3.94 4.57
CA ALA A 139 -6.39 -5.01 4.39
C ALA A 139 -7.70 -4.52 3.76
N ALA A 140 -8.35 -5.40 3.00
CA ALA A 140 -9.74 -5.19 2.61
C ALA A 140 -10.66 -5.67 3.74
N TYR A 141 -11.61 -4.83 4.18
CA TYR A 141 -12.47 -5.18 5.31
C TYR A 141 -13.70 -6.02 4.93
N ASP A 142 -14.03 -6.13 3.64
CA ASP A 142 -15.28 -6.73 3.12
C ASP A 142 -15.53 -8.15 3.64
N SER A 143 -14.45 -8.88 3.92
CA SER A 143 -14.48 -10.26 4.40
C SER A 143 -14.46 -10.39 5.93
N CYS A 144 -14.06 -9.35 6.66
CA CYS A 144 -13.84 -9.41 8.11
C CYS A 144 -14.87 -8.64 8.95
N ILE A 145 -15.81 -7.94 8.34
CA ILE A 145 -16.96 -7.32 9.03
C ILE A 145 -18.24 -8.15 8.91
N VAL A 146 -19.23 -7.84 9.75
CA VAL A 146 -20.58 -8.42 9.73
C VAL A 146 -21.61 -7.30 9.73
N ASN A 147 -22.54 -7.32 8.78
CA ASN A 147 -23.70 -6.41 8.77
C ASN A 147 -24.85 -7.01 9.59
N SER A 148 -24.75 -6.88 10.92
CA SER A 148 -25.76 -7.34 11.86
C SER A 148 -25.62 -6.61 13.20
N GLU A 149 -26.74 -6.37 13.87
CA GLU A 149 -26.79 -5.68 15.16
C GLU A 149 -26.66 -6.60 16.38
N VAL A 150 -26.57 -7.92 16.17
CA VAL A 150 -26.46 -8.87 17.28
C VAL A 150 -25.15 -8.69 18.06
N PRO A 151 -25.12 -8.94 19.38
CA PRO A 151 -23.93 -8.71 20.20
C PRO A 151 -22.64 -9.39 19.68
N TYR A 152 -22.77 -10.58 19.10
CA TYR A 152 -21.63 -11.29 18.53
C TYR A 152 -21.06 -10.62 17.27
N ALA A 153 -21.92 -10.00 16.44
CA ALA A 153 -21.46 -9.22 15.30
C ALA A 153 -20.71 -7.95 15.75
N LYS A 154 -21.17 -7.31 16.84
CA LYS A 154 -20.46 -6.18 17.47
C LYS A 154 -19.08 -6.60 17.97
N LEU A 155 -18.95 -7.78 18.58
CA LEU A 155 -17.64 -8.34 18.95
C LEU A 155 -16.73 -8.49 17.73
N ILE A 156 -17.21 -9.13 16.64
CA ILE A 156 -16.42 -9.31 15.41
C ILE A 156 -15.96 -7.97 14.84
N ASN A 157 -16.87 -6.99 14.72
CA ASN A 157 -16.54 -5.69 14.16
C ASN A 157 -15.58 -4.90 15.09
N SER A 158 -15.69 -5.06 16.41
CA SER A 158 -14.75 -4.44 17.36
C SER A 158 -13.31 -4.92 17.19
N ASN A 159 -13.10 -6.14 16.70
CA ASN A 159 -11.76 -6.65 16.41
C ASN A 159 -11.11 -5.88 15.25
N VAL A 160 -11.89 -5.47 14.25
CA VAL A 160 -11.40 -4.63 13.14
C VAL A 160 -10.94 -3.27 13.66
N GLU A 161 -11.73 -2.63 14.52
CA GLU A 161 -11.36 -1.35 15.13
C GLU A 161 -10.07 -1.46 15.96
N ARG A 162 -9.92 -2.52 16.76
CA ARG A 162 -8.69 -2.75 17.53
C ARG A 162 -7.45 -2.93 16.65
N LEU A 163 -7.58 -3.57 15.48
CA LEU A 163 -6.46 -3.67 14.53
C LEU A 163 -6.13 -2.34 13.88
N LYS A 164 -7.10 -1.43 13.68
CA LYS A 164 -6.81 -0.05 13.25
C LYS A 164 -5.95 0.67 14.28
N ASP A 165 -6.27 0.51 15.57
CA ASP A 165 -5.48 1.10 16.66
C ASP A 165 -4.05 0.54 16.70
N PHE A 166 -3.83 -0.69 16.23
CA PHE A 166 -2.50 -1.30 16.11
C PHE A 166 -1.73 -0.85 14.85
N GLY A 167 -2.32 0.01 14.02
CA GLY A 167 -1.71 0.55 12.81
C GLY A 167 -2.06 -0.18 11.52
N LEU A 168 -3.00 -1.15 11.55
CA LEU A 168 -3.45 -1.84 10.34
C LEU A 168 -4.50 -1.00 9.61
N ILE A 169 -4.28 -0.77 8.32
CA ILE A 169 -5.14 0.11 7.53
C ILE A 169 -6.20 -0.71 6.83
N PHE A 170 -7.46 -0.33 6.99
CA PHE A 170 -8.58 -0.99 6.31
C PHE A 170 -9.15 -0.12 5.21
N VAL A 171 -9.38 -0.72 4.05
CA VAL A 171 -10.05 -0.10 2.89
C VAL A 171 -11.10 -1.05 2.34
N GLN A 172 -12.00 -0.55 1.49
CA GLN A 172 -12.88 -1.44 0.75
C GLN A 172 -12.08 -2.14 -0.35
N ALA A 173 -12.41 -3.41 -0.65
CA ALA A 173 -11.73 -4.20 -1.68
C ALA A 173 -11.65 -3.45 -3.02
N LYS A 174 -12.72 -2.77 -3.44
CA LYS A 174 -12.79 -1.98 -4.69
C LYS A 174 -11.92 -0.73 -4.71
N GLU A 175 -11.44 -0.28 -3.55
CA GLU A 175 -10.64 0.95 -3.38
C GLU A 175 -9.16 0.60 -3.12
N LEU A 176 -8.79 -0.68 -3.17
CA LEU A 176 -7.48 -1.16 -2.78
C LEU A 176 -6.37 -0.58 -3.66
N ALA A 177 -6.54 -0.59 -4.98
CA ALA A 177 -5.57 -0.01 -5.89
C ALA A 177 -5.57 1.51 -5.79
N ASP A 178 -6.73 2.16 -5.67
CA ASP A 178 -6.79 3.61 -5.51
C ASP A 178 -6.06 4.07 -4.24
N TYR A 179 -6.25 3.38 -3.12
CA TYR A 179 -5.53 3.66 -1.89
C TYR A 179 -4.03 3.41 -2.00
N MET A 180 -3.63 2.34 -2.70
CA MET A 180 -2.23 2.01 -2.92
C MET A 180 -1.52 2.99 -3.85
N LEU A 181 -2.17 3.37 -4.96
CA LEU A 181 -1.60 4.20 -6.01
C LEU A 181 -1.71 5.70 -5.70
N ASN A 182 -2.80 6.12 -5.07
CA ASN A 182 -3.05 7.54 -4.73
C ASN A 182 -2.58 7.90 -3.31
N LYS A 183 -1.78 7.02 -2.66
CA LYS A 183 -1.22 7.24 -1.32
C LYS A 183 -0.59 8.63 -1.16
N LYS A 184 0.16 9.07 -2.17
CA LYS A 184 0.84 10.38 -2.15
C LYS A 184 -0.16 11.52 -1.99
N ASP A 185 -1.30 11.47 -2.68
CA ASP A 185 -2.26 12.57 -2.65
C ASP A 185 -3.16 12.53 -1.39
N LEU A 186 -3.45 11.34 -0.85
CA LEU A 186 -4.16 11.20 0.43
C LEU A 186 -3.31 11.63 1.64
N GLU A 187 -2.02 11.28 1.66
CA GLU A 187 -1.09 11.73 2.72
C GLU A 187 -0.88 13.25 2.66
N ILE A 188 -0.71 13.81 1.45
CA ILE A 188 -0.65 15.27 1.24
C ILE A 188 -1.94 15.95 1.73
N ASN A 189 -3.12 15.41 1.39
CA ASN A 189 -4.38 15.95 1.86
C ASN A 189 -4.54 15.84 3.38
N SER A 190 -4.05 14.77 4.02
CA SER A 190 -4.08 14.63 5.48
C SER A 190 -3.18 15.63 6.22
N LEU A 191 -2.14 16.14 5.54
CA LEU A 191 -1.24 17.15 6.09
C LEU A 191 -1.87 18.55 6.06
N ARG A 192 -2.88 18.76 5.23
CA ARG A 192 -3.55 20.05 5.03
C ARG A 192 -4.18 20.61 6.29
N ASP A 193 -4.77 19.73 7.10
CA ASP A 193 -5.51 20.10 8.32
C ASP A 193 -4.74 19.76 9.60
N LYS A 194 -3.47 19.34 9.51
CA LYS A 194 -2.66 19.04 10.69
C LYS A 194 -2.14 20.30 11.37
N ASN A 195 -2.25 20.35 12.69
CA ASN A 195 -1.67 21.41 13.50
C ASN A 195 -0.14 21.33 13.60
N VAL A 196 0.43 20.12 13.51
CA VAL A 196 1.89 19.89 13.60
C VAL A 196 2.35 18.91 12.54
N ILE A 197 3.41 19.26 11.81
CA ILE A 197 4.08 18.40 10.83
C ILE A 197 5.49 18.06 11.32
N THR A 198 5.78 16.77 11.40
CA THR A 198 7.08 16.21 11.83
C THR A 198 7.82 15.55 10.66
N ALA A 199 9.13 15.30 10.80
CA ALA A 199 9.93 14.68 9.74
C ALA A 199 9.41 13.30 9.29
N ASN A 200 8.85 12.52 10.22
CA ASN A 200 8.25 11.22 9.89
C ASN A 200 7.03 11.35 8.97
N ASN A 201 6.30 12.46 9.03
CA ASN A 201 5.18 12.69 8.13
C ASN A 201 5.61 12.93 6.67
N LEU A 202 6.88 13.21 6.44
CA LEU A 202 7.44 13.50 5.12
C LEU A 202 8.32 12.37 4.59
N LYS A 203 8.48 11.28 5.35
CA LYS A 203 9.53 10.26 5.12
C LYS A 203 9.49 9.64 3.72
N ASP A 204 8.30 9.49 3.15
CA ASP A 204 8.05 8.83 1.87
C ASP A 204 7.52 9.79 0.78
N LEU A 205 7.54 11.10 1.04
CA LEU A 205 7.10 12.14 0.10
C LEU A 205 8.32 12.74 -0.59
N TYR A 206 8.26 12.95 -1.92
CA TYR A 206 9.34 13.54 -2.72
C TYR A 206 8.75 14.37 -3.86
N ASP A 207 9.37 15.52 -4.17
CA ASP A 207 9.05 16.40 -5.30
C ASP A 207 7.55 16.81 -5.33
N LYS A 208 7.05 17.30 -4.19
CA LYS A 208 5.62 17.62 -4.00
C LYS A 208 5.39 19.01 -3.43
N LYS A 209 4.24 19.57 -3.76
CA LYS A 209 3.70 20.77 -3.13
C LYS A 209 2.59 20.40 -2.16
N ILE A 210 2.72 20.80 -0.90
CA ILE A 210 1.79 20.45 0.19
C ILE A 210 1.12 21.73 0.68
N ILE A 211 -0.20 21.80 0.55
CA ILE A 211 -0.97 22.90 1.11
C ILE A 211 -1.16 22.62 2.61
N ILE A 212 -0.84 23.58 3.48
CA ILE A 212 -0.97 23.52 4.93
C ILE A 212 -1.81 24.70 5.45
N SER A 213 -2.38 24.55 6.63
CA SER A 213 -3.09 25.64 7.30
C SER A 213 -2.09 26.69 7.81
N LYS A 214 -2.48 27.98 7.81
CA LYS A 214 -1.61 29.09 8.29
C LYS A 214 -1.03 28.90 9.70
N ASN A 215 -1.72 28.15 10.55
CA ASN A 215 -1.32 27.90 11.93
C ASN A 215 -0.59 26.57 12.12
N THR A 216 -0.29 25.84 11.04
CA THR A 216 0.43 24.56 11.10
C THR A 216 1.88 24.78 11.49
N VAL A 217 2.31 24.16 12.59
CA VAL A 217 3.70 24.18 13.05
C VAL A 217 4.48 23.08 12.33
N VAL A 218 5.43 23.48 11.48
CA VAL A 218 6.39 22.55 10.86
C VAL A 218 7.66 22.52 11.70
N THR A 219 8.01 21.35 12.26
CA THR A 219 9.20 21.22 13.13
C THR A 219 10.49 21.44 12.33
N THR A 220 11.58 21.81 13.02
CA THR A 220 12.88 22.05 12.37
C THR A 220 13.35 20.85 11.55
N LEU A 221 13.27 19.64 12.11
CA LEU A 221 13.63 18.40 11.42
C LEU A 221 12.72 18.12 10.21
N ALA A 222 11.44 18.53 10.27
CA ALA A 222 10.54 18.42 9.12
C ALA A 222 10.91 19.38 8.00
N LYS A 223 11.37 20.60 8.32
CA LYS A 223 11.85 21.57 7.31
C LYS A 223 13.11 21.07 6.61
N GLU A 224 14.03 20.47 7.37
CA GLU A 224 15.24 19.83 6.81
C GLU A 224 14.86 18.70 5.87
N ARG A 225 14.00 17.78 6.32
CA ARG A 225 13.50 16.67 5.49
C ARG A 225 12.76 17.16 4.25
N ALA A 226 11.95 18.22 4.37
CA ALA A 226 11.26 18.80 3.22
C ALA A 226 12.24 19.30 2.17
N LYS A 227 13.33 19.94 2.59
CA LYS A 227 14.38 20.40 1.69
C LYS A 227 15.11 19.24 1.01
N GLU A 228 15.45 18.19 1.76
CA GLU A 228 16.08 16.97 1.23
C GLU A 228 15.20 16.28 0.19
N ASN A 229 13.89 16.26 0.43
CA ASN A 229 12.92 15.58 -0.41
C ASN A 229 12.29 16.48 -1.49
N ASN A 230 12.79 17.70 -1.71
CA ASN A 230 12.22 18.70 -2.64
C ASN A 230 10.70 18.95 -2.43
N ILE A 231 10.27 19.03 -1.16
CA ILE A 231 8.90 19.34 -0.78
C ILE A 231 8.74 20.84 -0.52
N VAL A 232 7.71 21.44 -1.10
CA VAL A 232 7.35 22.85 -0.89
C VAL A 232 6.04 22.95 -0.12
N PHE A 233 6.02 23.72 0.96
CA PHE A 233 4.79 24.03 1.70
C PHE A 233 4.14 25.30 1.17
N GLU A 234 2.81 25.28 1.02
CA GLU A 234 2.01 26.46 0.68
C GLU A 234 0.90 26.67 1.69
N GLU A 235 0.66 27.92 2.07
CA GLU A 235 -0.44 28.26 2.96
C GLU A 235 -1.77 28.32 2.20
N LYS A 236 -2.84 27.82 2.84
CA LYS A 236 -4.22 27.99 2.38
C LYS A 236 -4.69 29.44 2.43
#